data_AF-A0A0D6KSE6-F1
#
_entry.id   AF-A0A0D6KSE6-F1
#
_cell.length_a   1.000
_cell.length_b   1.000
_cell.length_c   1.000
_cell.angle_alpha   90.00
_cell.angle_beta   90.00
_cell.angle_gamma   90.00
#
_symmetry.space_group_name_H-M   'P 1'
#
loop_
_entity.id
_entity.type
_entity.pdbx_description
1 polymer ?
#
loop_
_entity_poly.entity_id
_entity_poly.type
_entity_poly.pdbx_seq_one_letter_code
_entity_poly.pdbx_strand_id
1 'polypeptide(L)'
;MTTISNVQVTISLAGLDLDDEDLQAEVQNLLPQLREVDGVEEAALVPEDNAPKGSKAFGGFLWNLLNLEINPANIKTLFSFLGDRFGNKPIKLVVKGTDGRELNLEASSREEFEFAFQKAQDFLNSTNKAQDSKDGEGSTANRD
;
A
#
# COMPACT_ATOMS: atom_id res chain seq x y z
N MET A 1 18.73 -12.60 -11.59
CA MET A 1 18.29 -11.45 -10.77
C MET A 1 16.92 -11.81 -10.24
N THR A 2 16.77 -11.96 -8.92
CA THR A 2 15.47 -12.20 -8.29
C THR A 2 14.67 -10.90 -8.43
N THR A 3 13.67 -10.89 -9.29
CA THR A 3 12.71 -9.80 -9.40
C THR A 3 11.86 -9.82 -8.13
N ILE A 4 12.20 -8.96 -7.16
CA ILE A 4 11.34 -8.71 -6.02
C ILE A 4 10.07 -8.08 -6.59
N SER A 5 8.94 -8.75 -6.42
CA SER A 5 7.66 -8.23 -6.91
C SER A 5 7.24 -7.06 -6.03
N ASN A 6 6.84 -5.96 -6.66
CA ASN A 6 6.29 -4.81 -5.95
C ASN A 6 5.01 -5.20 -5.21
N VAL A 7 4.77 -4.51 -4.12
CA VAL A 7 3.53 -4.64 -3.35
C VAL A 7 2.66 -3.42 -3.61
N GLN A 8 1.36 -3.63 -3.59
CA GLN A 8 0.41 -2.55 -3.82
C GLN A 8 -0.02 -1.96 -2.47
N VAL A 9 0.05 -0.64 -2.34
CA VAL A 9 -0.43 0.09 -1.16
C VAL A 9 -1.49 1.08 -1.61
N THR A 10 -2.68 0.99 -1.03
CA THR A 10 -3.75 1.96 -1.22
C THR A 10 -3.84 2.87 0.00
N ILE A 11 -3.80 4.18 -0.22
CA ILE A 11 -3.92 5.21 0.81
C ILE A 11 -5.30 5.85 0.67
N SER A 12 -6.05 5.93 1.77
CA SER A 12 -7.31 6.65 1.84
C SER A 12 -7.20 7.87 2.74
N LEU A 13 -7.51 9.02 2.16
CA LEU A 13 -7.60 10.30 2.85
C LEU A 13 -8.99 10.56 3.46
N ALA A 14 -9.90 9.57 3.41
CA ALA A 14 -11.27 9.70 3.92
C ALA A 14 -11.35 10.03 5.42
N GLY A 15 -10.27 9.78 6.17
CA GLY A 15 -10.20 10.10 7.61
C GLY A 15 -9.94 11.58 7.91
N LEU A 16 -9.50 12.38 6.94
CA LEU A 16 -8.96 13.72 7.19
C LEU A 16 -9.99 14.79 7.64
N ASP A 17 -11.28 14.44 7.70
CA ASP A 17 -12.39 15.37 8.02
C ASP A 17 -12.30 16.68 7.20
N LEU A 18 -11.95 16.53 5.93
CA LEU A 18 -11.89 17.60 4.94
C LEU A 18 -13.17 17.60 4.10
N ASP A 19 -13.53 18.77 3.59
CA ASP A 19 -14.57 18.87 2.57
C ASP A 19 -14.06 18.35 1.21
N ASP A 20 -14.97 18.21 0.25
CA ASP A 20 -14.66 17.57 -1.02
C ASP A 20 -13.58 18.34 -1.82
N GLU A 21 -13.55 19.67 -1.72
CA GLU A 21 -12.58 20.54 -2.39
C GLU A 21 -11.18 20.44 -1.77
N ASP A 22 -11.07 20.55 -0.44
CA ASP A 22 -9.81 20.42 0.28
C ASP A 22 -9.24 19.00 0.14
N LEU A 23 -10.11 17.97 0.18
CA LEU A 23 -9.70 16.59 -0.02
C LEU A 23 -9.15 16.36 -1.42
N GLN A 24 -9.78 16.94 -2.45
CA GLN A 24 -9.28 16.86 -3.82
C GLN A 24 -7.94 17.58 -3.98
N ALA A 25 -7.79 18.76 -3.37
CA ALA A 25 -6.53 19.51 -3.37
C ALA A 25 -5.42 18.70 -2.67
N GLU A 26 -5.72 18.07 -1.53
CA GLU A 26 -4.77 17.23 -0.81
C GLU A 26 -4.33 16.03 -1.64
N VAL A 27 -5.26 15.35 -2.33
CA VAL A 27 -4.93 14.25 -3.26
C VAL A 27 -4.02 14.75 -4.40
N GLN A 28 -4.33 15.88 -5.02
CA GLN A 28 -3.54 16.45 -6.11
C GLN A 28 -2.12 16.86 -5.65
N ASN A 29 -1.99 17.36 -4.43
CA ASN A 29 -0.71 17.72 -3.84
C ASN A 29 0.10 16.49 -3.40
N LEU A 30 -0.57 15.46 -2.87
CA LEU A 30 0.07 14.27 -2.33
C LEU A 30 0.61 13.36 -3.43
N LEU A 31 -0.13 13.18 -4.54
CA LEU A 31 0.25 12.31 -5.64
C LEU A 31 1.69 12.53 -6.18
N PRO A 32 2.12 13.77 -6.53
CA PRO A 32 3.49 13.98 -7.00
C PRO A 32 4.54 13.70 -5.91
N GLN A 33 4.25 14.02 -4.65
CA GLN A 33 5.18 13.74 -3.55
C GLN A 33 5.37 12.24 -3.31
N LEU A 34 4.30 11.45 -3.46
CA LEU A 34 4.39 9.99 -3.35
C LEU A 34 5.29 9.38 -4.43
N ARG A 35 5.32 9.95 -5.63
CA ARG A 35 6.22 9.51 -6.71
C ARG A 35 7.69 9.80 -6.42
N GLU A 36 7.97 10.73 -5.53
CA GLU A 36 9.33 11.09 -5.10
C GLU A 36 9.79 10.27 -3.89
N VAL A 37 8.90 9.47 -3.28
CA VAL A 37 9.26 8.58 -2.17
C VAL A 37 10.14 7.45 -2.70
N ASP A 38 11.30 7.27 -2.07
CA ASP A 38 12.26 6.23 -2.46
C ASP A 38 11.63 4.84 -2.43
N GLY A 39 11.77 4.12 -3.55
CA GLY A 39 11.22 2.78 -3.76
C GLY A 39 9.77 2.73 -4.24
N VAL A 40 9.08 3.87 -4.40
CA VAL A 40 7.82 3.93 -5.14
C VAL A 40 8.13 3.86 -6.63
N GLU A 41 7.60 2.84 -7.30
CA GLU A 41 7.75 2.63 -8.73
C GLU A 41 6.60 3.28 -9.51
N GLU A 42 5.39 3.24 -8.94
CA GLU A 42 4.21 3.86 -9.52
C GLU A 42 3.33 4.48 -8.43
N ALA A 43 2.75 5.64 -8.71
CA ALA A 43 1.65 6.19 -7.92
C ALA A 43 0.59 6.81 -8.84
N ALA A 44 -0.67 6.44 -8.61
CA ALA A 44 -1.81 6.84 -9.42
C ALA A 44 -3.10 6.95 -8.59
N LEU A 45 -4.11 7.61 -9.14
CA LEU A 45 -5.47 7.58 -8.61
C LEU A 45 -6.09 6.20 -8.88
N VAL A 46 -6.90 5.69 -7.96
CA VAL A 46 -7.60 4.42 -8.20
C VAL A 46 -8.74 4.66 -9.19
N PRO A 47 -8.81 3.98 -10.34
CA PRO A 47 -9.91 4.15 -11.29
C PRO A 47 -11.23 3.61 -10.72
N GLU A 48 -12.35 4.23 -11.13
CA GLU A 48 -13.71 3.88 -10.72
C GLU A 48 -14.07 2.43 -11.06
N ASP A 49 -13.52 1.88 -12.14
CA ASP A 49 -13.74 0.48 -12.52
C ASP A 49 -13.26 -0.52 -11.46
N ASN A 50 -12.36 -0.10 -10.57
CA ASN A 50 -11.86 -0.90 -9.43
C ASN A 50 -12.56 -0.55 -8.11
N ALA A 51 -13.63 0.25 -8.15
CA ALA A 51 -14.41 0.64 -6.98
C ALA A 51 -15.22 -0.53 -6.39
N PRO A 52 -15.15 -0.76 -5.07
CA PRO A 52 -16.20 -1.48 -4.36
C PRO A 52 -17.54 -0.78 -4.59
N LYS A 53 -18.63 -1.54 -4.77
CA LYS A 53 -19.98 -1.00 -4.93
C LYS A 53 -20.31 -0.08 -3.75
N GLY A 54 -20.62 1.19 -4.04
CA GLY A 54 -20.95 2.21 -3.03
C GLY A 54 -19.82 3.20 -2.72
N SER A 55 -18.63 3.03 -3.29
CA SER A 55 -17.59 4.05 -3.22
C SER A 55 -17.94 5.26 -4.09
N LYS A 56 -17.70 6.47 -3.58
CA LYS A 56 -17.88 7.71 -4.36
C LYS A 56 -16.74 7.85 -5.37
N ALA A 57 -17.06 7.83 -6.64
CA ALA A 57 -16.13 8.10 -7.73
C ALA A 57 -16.42 9.47 -8.37
N PHE A 58 -15.39 10.13 -8.89
CA PHE A 58 -15.50 11.37 -9.65
C PHE A 58 -14.45 11.45 -10.74
N GLY A 59 -14.89 11.80 -11.94
CA GLY A 59 -14.02 11.84 -13.12
C GLY A 59 -13.44 10.47 -13.49
N GLY A 60 -14.09 9.35 -13.13
CA GLY A 60 -13.60 8.00 -13.40
C GLY A 60 -12.58 7.47 -12.41
N PHE A 61 -12.42 8.10 -11.24
CA PHE A 61 -11.52 7.65 -10.16
C PHE A 61 -12.23 7.67 -8.80
N LEU A 62 -11.82 6.77 -7.91
CA LEU A 62 -12.27 6.77 -6.52
C LEU A 62 -11.79 8.03 -5.82
N TRP A 63 -12.75 8.83 -5.36
CA TRP A 63 -12.48 10.03 -4.59
C TRP A 63 -11.71 9.61 -3.34
N ASN A 64 -10.61 10.32 -3.00
CA ASN A 64 -9.76 10.12 -1.82
C ASN A 64 -8.80 8.91 -1.78
N LEU A 65 -8.74 8.09 -2.83
CA LEU A 65 -7.87 6.92 -2.88
C LEU A 65 -6.69 7.10 -3.82
N LEU A 66 -5.50 6.81 -3.30
CA LEU A 66 -4.25 6.78 -4.04
C LEU A 66 -3.69 5.37 -4.01
N ASN A 67 -3.29 4.86 -5.16
CA ASN A 67 -2.67 3.56 -5.32
C ASN A 67 -1.18 3.72 -5.59
N LEU A 68 -0.38 2.89 -4.95
CA LEU A 68 1.06 2.88 -5.10
C LEU A 68 1.55 1.47 -5.34
N GLU A 69 2.53 1.34 -6.22
CA GLU A 69 3.40 0.17 -6.28
C GLU A 69 4.74 0.53 -5.65
N ILE A 70 5.11 -0.21 -4.61
CA ILE A 70 6.34 0.04 -3.85
C ILE A 70 7.16 -1.23 -3.73
N ASN A 71 8.47 -1.09 -3.81
CA ASN A 71 9.38 -2.16 -3.47
C ASN A 71 9.23 -2.51 -1.98
N PRO A 72 8.91 -3.76 -1.61
CA PRO A 72 8.69 -4.14 -0.21
C PRO A 72 9.93 -3.89 0.68
N ALA A 73 11.14 -3.85 0.13
CA ALA A 73 12.35 -3.48 0.87
C ALA A 73 12.34 -2.02 1.33
N ASN A 74 11.65 -1.15 0.59
CA ASN A 74 11.56 0.28 0.83
C ASN A 74 10.24 0.70 1.49
N ILE A 75 9.35 -0.24 1.86
CA ILE A 75 8.05 0.13 2.45
C ILE A 75 8.17 1.05 3.68
N LYS A 76 9.28 0.96 4.43
CA LYS A 76 9.57 1.87 5.56
C LYS A 76 9.61 3.36 5.15
N THR A 77 10.12 3.69 3.97
CA THR A 77 10.25 5.08 3.50
C THR A 77 8.86 5.71 3.34
N LEU A 78 7.91 4.95 2.78
CA LEU A 78 6.51 5.35 2.66
C LEU A 78 5.86 5.62 4.01
N PHE A 79 5.97 4.69 4.97
CA PHE A 79 5.38 4.88 6.29
C PHE A 79 6.02 6.04 7.07
N SER A 80 7.34 6.23 6.92
CA SER A 80 8.05 7.39 7.49
C SER A 80 7.53 8.71 6.90
N PHE A 81 7.42 8.78 5.57
CA PHE A 81 6.87 9.94 4.86
C PHE A 81 5.44 10.27 5.32
N LEU A 82 4.58 9.25 5.44
CA LEU A 82 3.20 9.42 5.91
C LEU A 82 3.16 9.87 7.38
N GLY A 83 4.02 9.33 8.23
CA GLY A 83 4.12 9.75 9.62
C GLY A 83 4.61 11.19 9.80
N ASP A 84 5.55 11.63 8.97
CA ASP A 84 6.04 13.02 9.00
C ASP A 84 5.00 14.01 8.44
N ARG A 85 4.22 13.61 7.43
CA ARG A 85 3.18 14.46 6.81
C ARG A 85 1.86 14.47 7.57
N PHE A 86 1.43 13.33 8.10
CA PHE A 86 0.10 13.10 8.67
C PHE A 86 0.15 12.64 10.13
N GLY A 87 1.24 12.85 10.86
CA GLY A 87 1.42 12.41 12.26
C GLY A 87 0.44 12.97 13.30
N ASN A 88 -0.64 13.63 12.87
CA ASN A 88 -1.74 14.14 13.68
C ASN A 88 -3.11 14.00 12.98
N LYS A 89 -3.18 13.19 11.92
CA LYS A 89 -4.32 13.08 11.01
C LYS A 89 -4.56 11.60 10.68
N PRO A 90 -5.78 11.08 10.84
CA PRO A 90 -6.04 9.66 10.58
C PRO A 90 -6.01 9.37 9.08
N ILE A 91 -5.15 8.41 8.71
CA ILE A 91 -4.99 7.87 7.37
C ILE A 91 -5.28 6.38 7.42
N LYS A 92 -6.06 5.89 6.44
CA LYS A 92 -6.32 4.46 6.25
C LYS A 92 -5.44 3.94 5.13
N LEU A 93 -4.89 2.74 5.33
CA LEU A 93 -3.93 2.11 4.45
C LEU A 93 -4.38 0.67 4.17
N VAL A 94 -4.28 0.24 2.93
CA VAL A 94 -4.46 -1.17 2.53
C VAL A 94 -3.19 -1.64 1.87
N VAL A 95 -2.52 -2.62 2.47
CA VAL A 95 -1.32 -3.25 1.92
C VAL A 95 -1.73 -4.58 1.30
N LYS A 96 -1.51 -4.73 -0.01
CA LYS A 96 -1.79 -5.95 -0.74
C LYS A 96 -0.49 -6.69 -1.07
N GLY A 97 -0.40 -7.91 -0.55
CA GLY A 97 0.72 -8.82 -0.81
C GLY A 97 0.66 -9.38 -2.23
N THR A 98 1.79 -9.92 -2.68
CA THR A 98 1.92 -10.58 -3.99
C THR A 98 1.09 -11.86 -4.11
N ASP A 99 0.68 -12.42 -2.98
CA ASP A 99 -0.25 -13.55 -2.86
C ASP A 99 -1.74 -13.14 -2.97
N GLY A 100 -2.02 -11.85 -3.14
CA GLY A 100 -3.37 -11.30 -3.25
C GLY A 100 -4.07 -11.10 -1.91
N ARG A 101 -3.42 -11.36 -0.76
CA ARG A 101 -3.97 -11.02 0.55
C ARG A 101 -3.91 -9.51 0.77
N GLU A 102 -4.82 -9.00 1.59
CA GLU A 102 -4.89 -7.57 1.94
C GLU A 102 -4.84 -7.38 3.46
N LEU A 103 -4.06 -6.39 3.89
CA LEU A 103 -3.96 -5.94 5.26
C LEU A 103 -4.48 -4.51 5.36
N ASN A 104 -5.55 -4.31 6.14
CA ASN A 104 -6.11 -3.00 6.41
C ASN A 104 -5.49 -2.43 7.69
N LEU A 105 -5.02 -1.19 7.61
CA LEU A 105 -4.35 -0.46 8.68
C LEU A 105 -4.94 0.95 8.78
N GLU A 106 -4.85 1.51 9.98
CA GLU A 106 -5.22 2.90 10.25
C GLU A 106 -4.18 3.47 11.21
N ALA A 107 -3.72 4.69 10.94
CA ALA A 107 -2.76 5.40 11.74
C ALA A 107 -3.06 6.90 11.73
N SER A 108 -2.93 7.54 12.89
CA SER A 108 -3.23 8.95 13.13
C SER A 108 -2.12 9.69 13.86
N SER A 109 -1.06 8.98 14.25
CA SER A 109 0.12 9.51 14.92
C SER A 109 1.40 8.89 14.39
N ARG A 110 2.54 9.55 14.60
CA ARG A 110 3.85 9.03 14.19
C ARG A 110 4.12 7.63 14.75
N GLU A 111 3.77 7.40 16.01
CA GLU A 111 3.89 6.10 16.68
C GLU A 111 2.96 5.05 16.05
N GLU A 112 1.74 5.43 15.68
CA GLU A 112 0.82 4.54 14.98
C GLU A 112 1.29 4.21 13.57
N PHE A 113 1.93 5.14 12.86
CA PHE A 113 2.55 4.85 11.55
C PHE A 113 3.73 3.89 11.68
N GLU A 114 4.58 4.03 12.69
CA GLU A 114 5.65 3.06 12.96
C GLU A 114 5.06 1.68 13.28
N PHE A 115 4.02 1.61 14.11
CA PHE A 115 3.34 0.35 14.40
C PHE A 115 2.66 -0.28 13.17
N ALA A 116 2.04 0.53 12.34
CA ALA A 116 1.43 0.10 11.08
C ALA A 116 2.50 -0.43 10.10
N PHE A 117 3.68 0.20 10.06
CA PHE A 117 4.83 -0.30 9.30
C PHE A 117 5.27 -1.69 9.79
N GLN A 118 5.44 -1.89 11.09
CA GLN A 118 5.84 -3.20 11.64
C GLN A 118 4.84 -4.29 11.25
N LYS A 119 3.53 -4.01 11.36
CA LYS A 119 2.47 -4.93 10.92
C LYS A 119 2.53 -5.22 9.42
N ALA A 120 2.74 -4.20 8.59
CA ALA A 120 2.87 -4.38 7.15
C ALA A 120 4.09 -5.24 6.80
N GLN A 121 5.23 -4.99 7.46
CA GLN A 121 6.45 -5.77 7.27
C GLN A 121 6.25 -7.24 7.67
N ASP A 122 5.67 -7.52 8.83
CA ASP A 122 5.36 -8.88 9.27
C ASP A 122 4.41 -9.60 8.31
N PHE A 123 3.37 -8.89 7.84
CA PHE A 123 2.42 -9.40 6.86
C PHE A 123 3.12 -9.80 5.55
N LEU A 124 3.94 -8.92 4.98
CA LEU A 124 4.68 -9.20 3.74
C LEU A 124 5.72 -10.32 3.89
N ASN A 125 6.39 -10.38 5.05
CA ASN A 125 7.33 -11.46 5.35
C ASN A 125 6.63 -12.81 5.49
N SER A 126 5.42 -12.83 6.06
CA SER A 126 4.61 -14.05 6.14
C SER A 126 4.18 -14.57 4.76
N THR A 127 3.96 -13.67 3.80
CA THR A 127 3.68 -14.02 2.39
C THR A 127 4.90 -14.66 1.72
N ASN A 128 6.10 -14.07 1.90
CA ASN A 128 7.33 -14.59 1.29
C ASN A 128 7.68 -16.02 1.78
N LYS A 129 7.46 -16.32 3.06
CA LYS A 129 7.67 -17.68 3.60
C LYS A 129 6.76 -18.74 2.98
N ALA A 130 5.54 -18.38 2.59
CA ALA A 130 4.60 -19.31 1.97
C ALA A 130 4.96 -19.64 0.52
N GLN A 131 5.71 -18.77 -0.17
CA GLN A 131 6.15 -19.00 -1.55
C GLN A 131 7.42 -19.84 -1.64
N ASP A 132 8.37 -19.69 -0.72
CA ASP A 132 9.62 -20.48 -0.66
C ASP A 132 9.37 -21.98 -0.43
N SER A 133 8.19 -22.35 0.08
CA SER A 133 7.82 -23.74 0.36
C SER A 133 7.24 -24.51 -0.84
N LYS A 134 7.05 -23.87 -2.01
CA LYS A 134 6.44 -24.52 -3.19
C LYS A 134 7.43 -24.97 -4.27
N ASP A 135 8.70 -24.58 -4.21
CA ASP A 135 9.74 -25.00 -5.15
C ASP A 135 10.61 -26.17 -4.64
N GLY A 136 10.11 -26.93 -3.66
CA GLY A 136 10.85 -27.97 -2.93
C GLY A 136 10.38 -29.42 -3.09
N GLU A 137 9.43 -29.74 -3.97
CA GLU A 137 8.99 -31.12 -4.21
C GLU A 137 9.16 -31.51 -5.69
N GLY A 138 10.40 -31.84 -6.03
CA GLY A 138 10.76 -32.40 -7.33
C GLY A 138 12.08 -33.15 -7.29
N SER A 139 12.37 -33.87 -6.20
CA SER A 139 13.56 -34.71 -6.11
C SER A 139 13.20 -36.19 -6.00
N THR A 140 13.62 -36.90 -7.04
CA THR A 140 14.12 -38.28 -7.04
C THR A 140 13.15 -39.44 -6.87
N ALA A 141 13.22 -40.34 -7.86
CA ALA A 141 13.49 -41.78 -7.71
C ALA A 141 12.48 -42.61 -8.48
N ASN A 142 12.87 -43.05 -9.67
CA ASN A 142 12.65 -44.43 -10.07
C ASN A 142 13.85 -44.88 -10.92
N ARG A 143 14.78 -45.52 -10.23
CA ARG A 143 15.60 -46.59 -10.78
C ARG A 143 14.72 -47.84 -10.72
N ASP A 144 14.45 -48.43 -11.87
CA ASP A 144 14.50 -49.88 -12.06
C ASP A 144 15.00 -50.15 -13.49
#